data_AF-A0A3Q7NK65-F1
#
_entry.id   AF-A0A3Q7NK65-F1
#
_cell.length_a   1.000
_cell.length_b   1.000
_cell.length_c   1.000
_cell.angle_alpha   90.00
_cell.angle_beta   90.00
_cell.angle_gamma   90.00
#
_symmetry.space_group_name_H-M   'P 1'
#
loop_
_entity.id
_entity.type
_entity.pdbx_description
1 polymer ?
#
loop_
_entity_poly.entity_id
_entity_poly.type
_entity_poly.pdbx_seq_one_letter_code
_entity_poly.pdbx_strand_id
1 'polypeptide(L)'
;MGSQKQLAIAEFARSFLIIPNTLAVNAAPNSTDLTAKLRAFHNEAQVNPECKYLKWIGLDLVSGKPRENKQAGVFEQTIEKVKSLKFVTEASITILQIDDLIKLYMENKDKHGGYEDVLHSGALMTELISLIDNNIRCHYLVP
;
A
#
# COMPACT_ATOMS: atom_id res chain seq x y z
N MET A 1 -21.67 -2.11 -25.09
CA MET A 1 -21.78 -1.27 -23.88
C MET A 1 -21.72 -2.20 -22.68
N GLY A 2 -20.68 -2.08 -21.85
CA GLY A 2 -20.39 -3.06 -20.79
C GLY A 2 -21.28 -2.91 -19.56
N SER A 3 -21.52 -4.01 -18.85
CA SER A 3 -22.31 -4.01 -17.61
C SER A 3 -21.64 -3.15 -16.51
N GLN A 4 -22.42 -2.68 -15.53
CA GLN A 4 -21.87 -1.92 -14.38
C GLN A 4 -20.72 -2.66 -13.69
N LYS A 5 -20.79 -4.01 -13.65
CA LYS A 5 -19.72 -4.87 -13.13
C LYS A 5 -18.45 -4.79 -13.98
N GLN A 6 -18.55 -4.74 -15.31
CA GLN A 6 -17.38 -4.60 -16.19
C GLN A 6 -16.70 -3.25 -15.99
N LEU A 7 -17.45 -2.17 -15.78
CA LEU A 7 -16.87 -0.86 -15.47
C LEU A 7 -16.14 -0.87 -14.12
N ALA A 8 -16.75 -1.45 -13.08
CA ALA A 8 -16.12 -1.58 -11.77
C ALA A 8 -14.82 -2.40 -11.83
N ILE A 9 -14.80 -3.52 -12.57
CA ILE A 9 -13.59 -4.33 -12.78
C ILE A 9 -12.51 -3.53 -13.53
N ALA A 10 -12.90 -2.75 -14.55
CA ALA A 10 -11.96 -1.94 -15.32
C ALA A 10 -11.31 -0.85 -14.46
N GLU A 11 -12.09 -0.15 -13.62
CA GLU A 11 -11.56 0.88 -12.73
C GLU A 11 -10.72 0.28 -11.59
N PHE A 12 -11.14 -0.87 -11.04
CA PHE A 12 -10.31 -1.61 -10.08
C PHE A 12 -8.96 -2.02 -10.69
N ALA A 13 -8.95 -2.54 -11.92
CA ALA A 13 -7.70 -2.87 -12.61
C ALA A 13 -6.83 -1.65 -12.88
N ARG A 14 -7.43 -0.50 -13.25
CA ARG A 14 -6.70 0.76 -13.44
C ARG A 14 -6.09 1.29 -12.15
N SER A 15 -6.74 1.08 -11.00
CA SER A 15 -6.22 1.53 -9.70
C SER A 15 -4.83 0.96 -9.39
N PHE A 16 -4.52 -0.26 -9.84
CA PHE A 16 -3.20 -0.87 -9.64
C PHE A 16 -2.06 -0.16 -10.37
N LEU A 17 -2.35 0.67 -11.37
CA LEU A 17 -1.34 1.50 -12.03
C LEU A 17 -0.71 2.52 -11.07
N ILE A 18 -1.34 2.79 -9.92
CA ILE A 18 -0.76 3.68 -8.91
C ILE A 18 0.58 3.17 -8.38
N ILE A 19 0.76 1.86 -8.24
CA ILE A 19 2.01 1.28 -7.72
C ILE A 19 3.20 1.62 -8.63
N PRO A 20 3.20 1.25 -9.92
CA PRO A 20 4.31 1.60 -10.80
C PRO A 20 4.42 3.11 -11.05
N ASN A 21 3.30 3.85 -11.07
CA ASN A 21 3.35 5.31 -11.23
C ASN A 21 4.04 5.99 -10.05
N THR A 22 3.70 5.62 -8.81
CA THR A 22 4.31 6.19 -7.61
C THR A 22 5.80 5.88 -7.56
N LEU A 23 6.21 4.65 -7.89
CA LEU A 23 7.63 4.28 -7.97
C LEU A 23 8.36 5.10 -9.04
N ALA A 24 7.75 5.25 -10.22
CA ALA A 24 8.35 5.99 -11.32
C ALA A 24 8.46 7.50 -11.03
N VAL A 25 7.42 8.12 -10.43
CA VAL A 25 7.44 9.54 -10.04
C VAL A 25 8.52 9.81 -8.99
N ASN A 26 8.72 8.90 -8.05
CA ASN A 26 9.67 9.10 -6.96
C ASN A 26 11.13 8.88 -7.36
N ALA A 27 11.39 8.11 -8.42
CA ALA A 27 12.75 7.70 -8.76
C ALA A 27 13.23 8.13 -10.16
N ALA A 28 12.33 8.41 -11.10
CA ALA A 28 12.69 8.63 -12.50
C ALA A 28 12.06 9.91 -13.08
N PRO A 29 12.81 10.71 -13.87
CA PRO A 29 12.31 11.97 -14.44
C PRO A 29 11.20 11.78 -15.49
N ASN A 30 11.11 10.61 -16.13
CA ASN A 30 10.15 10.32 -17.21
C ASN A 30 9.12 9.27 -16.80
N SER A 31 8.41 9.51 -15.71
CA SER A 31 7.48 8.54 -15.10
C SER A 31 6.36 8.06 -16.03
N THR A 32 5.78 8.95 -16.83
CA THR A 32 4.69 8.63 -17.77
C THR A 32 5.12 7.67 -18.87
N ASP A 33 6.31 7.89 -19.45
CA ASP A 33 6.86 7.06 -20.52
C ASP A 33 7.23 5.66 -20.01
N LEU A 34 7.74 5.57 -18.78
CA LEU A 34 8.08 4.29 -18.15
C LEU A 34 6.86 3.41 -17.90
N THR A 35 5.78 3.96 -17.33
CA THR A 35 4.55 3.18 -17.12
C THR A 35 3.90 2.78 -18.44
N ALA A 36 3.95 3.64 -19.47
CA ALA A 36 3.45 3.31 -20.80
C ALA A 36 4.22 2.14 -21.43
N LYS A 37 5.55 2.18 -21.39
CA LYS A 37 6.43 1.09 -21.87
C LYS A 37 6.19 -0.20 -21.10
N LEU A 38 6.07 -0.13 -19.78
CA LEU A 38 5.78 -1.30 -18.94
C LEU A 38 4.46 -1.98 -19.37
N ARG A 39 3.41 -1.20 -19.61
CA ARG A 39 2.12 -1.71 -20.11
C ARG A 39 2.24 -2.32 -21.50
N ALA A 40 3.01 -1.72 -22.40
CA ALA A 40 3.24 -2.26 -23.73
C ALA A 40 3.90 -3.64 -23.66
N PHE A 41 4.97 -3.80 -22.86
CA PHE A 41 5.62 -5.10 -22.67
C PHE A 41 4.72 -6.15 -22.03
N HIS A 42 3.91 -5.76 -21.04
CA HIS A 42 2.99 -6.69 -20.38
C HIS A 42 1.82 -7.10 -21.29
N ASN A 43 1.36 -6.21 -22.16
CA ASN A 43 0.37 -6.53 -23.19
C ASN A 43 0.94 -7.51 -24.22
N GLU A 44 2.17 -7.23 -24.70
CA GLU A 44 2.87 -8.12 -25.62
C GLU A 44 3.03 -9.55 -25.05
N ALA A 45 3.32 -9.66 -23.75
CA ALA A 45 3.41 -10.94 -23.04
C ALA A 45 2.07 -11.72 -23.00
N GLN A 46 0.94 -11.03 -23.10
CA GLN A 46 -0.40 -11.62 -23.10
C GLN A 46 -0.85 -12.02 -24.50
N VAL A 47 -0.52 -11.21 -25.51
CA VAL A 47 -0.93 -11.41 -26.91
C VAL A 47 -0.03 -12.43 -27.60
N ASN A 48 1.29 -12.34 -27.41
CA ASN A 48 2.26 -13.18 -28.12
C ASN A 48 2.83 -14.30 -27.22
N PRO A 49 2.58 -15.59 -27.53
CA PRO A 49 3.08 -16.72 -26.73
C PRO A 49 4.60 -16.80 -26.67
N GLU A 50 5.29 -16.40 -27.74
CA GLU A 50 6.76 -16.37 -27.83
C GLU A 50 7.37 -15.30 -26.91
N CYS A 51 6.59 -14.28 -26.55
CA CYS A 51 7.02 -13.16 -25.73
C CYS A 51 6.59 -13.28 -24.25
N LYS A 52 6.18 -14.48 -23.80
CA LYS A 52 5.74 -14.72 -22.41
C LYS A 52 6.74 -14.32 -21.33
N TYR A 53 8.03 -14.24 -21.65
CA TYR A 53 9.06 -13.79 -20.71
C TYR A 53 8.89 -12.30 -20.34
N LEU A 54 8.27 -11.49 -21.20
CA LEU A 54 8.03 -10.06 -20.96
C LEU A 54 7.13 -9.78 -19.75
N LYS A 55 6.40 -10.79 -19.24
CA LYS A 55 5.65 -10.67 -17.97
C LYS A 55 6.54 -10.37 -16.77
N TRP A 56 7.84 -10.69 -16.86
CA TRP A 56 8.82 -10.45 -15.80
C TRP A 56 9.46 -9.07 -15.89
N ILE A 57 9.09 -8.26 -16.89
CA ILE A 57 9.56 -6.87 -16.97
C ILE A 57 8.98 -6.08 -15.80
N GLY A 58 9.85 -5.38 -15.09
CA GLY A 58 9.50 -4.38 -14.10
C GLY A 58 10.22 -3.07 -14.38
N LEU A 59 10.29 -2.21 -13.37
CA LEU A 59 10.97 -0.92 -13.44
C LEU A 59 12.30 -0.99 -12.70
N ASP A 60 13.37 -0.62 -13.37
CA ASP A 60 14.63 -0.29 -12.72
C ASP A 60 14.64 1.18 -12.35
N LEU A 61 14.52 1.45 -11.05
CA LEU A 61 14.45 2.80 -10.50
C LEU A 61 15.82 3.48 -10.44
N VAL A 62 16.92 2.71 -10.51
CA VAL A 62 18.28 3.26 -10.49
C VAL A 62 18.67 3.76 -11.87
N SER A 63 18.43 2.94 -12.91
CA SER A 63 18.75 3.32 -14.29
C SER A 63 17.60 4.06 -15.00
N GLY A 64 16.40 4.06 -14.42
CA GLY A 64 15.21 4.69 -15.00
C GLY A 64 14.74 4.00 -16.28
N LYS A 65 14.82 2.66 -16.36
CA LYS A 65 14.47 1.88 -17.56
C LYS A 65 13.67 0.62 -17.23
N PRO A 66 12.84 0.10 -18.15
CA PRO A 66 12.24 -1.22 -17.99
C PRO A 66 13.31 -2.31 -18.02
N ARG A 67 13.22 -3.29 -17.13
CA ARG A 67 14.21 -4.38 -16.98
C ARG A 67 13.53 -5.69 -16.59
N GLU A 68 14.11 -6.82 -16.97
CA GLU A 68 13.66 -8.13 -16.49
C GLU A 68 14.03 -8.35 -15.01
N ASN A 69 13.02 -8.32 -14.13
CA ASN A 69 13.23 -8.43 -12.68
C ASN A 69 13.62 -9.84 -12.24
N LYS A 70 13.18 -10.87 -12.98
CA LYS A 70 13.56 -12.26 -12.73
C LYS A 70 15.07 -12.47 -12.89
N GLN A 71 15.66 -11.91 -13.94
CA GLN A 71 17.09 -12.00 -14.20
C GLN A 71 17.90 -11.12 -13.21
N ALA A 72 17.34 -9.97 -12.82
CA ALA A 72 17.95 -9.07 -11.85
C ALA A 72 17.88 -9.55 -10.39
N GLY A 73 17.27 -10.72 -10.12
CA GLY A 73 17.14 -11.26 -8.77
C GLY A 73 16.13 -10.53 -7.88
N VAL A 74 15.24 -9.71 -8.47
CA VAL A 74 14.24 -8.95 -7.73
C VAL A 74 13.01 -9.82 -7.52
N PHE A 75 12.93 -10.45 -6.35
CA PHE A 75 11.82 -11.31 -5.95
C PHE A 75 11.16 -10.81 -4.67
N GLU A 76 9.86 -11.07 -4.57
CA GLU A 76 9.05 -10.78 -3.39
C GLU A 76 8.20 -12.01 -3.07
N GLN A 77 7.90 -12.22 -1.80
CA GLN A 77 7.07 -13.34 -1.37
C GLN A 77 5.62 -13.13 -1.82
N THR A 78 5.05 -14.13 -2.49
CA THR A 78 3.64 -14.10 -2.94
C THR A 78 2.66 -13.87 -1.77
N ILE A 79 2.99 -14.37 -0.59
CA ILE A 79 2.18 -14.24 0.62
C ILE A 79 1.93 -12.76 0.96
N GLU A 80 2.97 -11.93 0.89
CA GLU A 80 2.88 -10.51 1.24
C GLU A 80 2.03 -9.73 0.20
N LYS A 81 2.14 -10.06 -1.08
CA LYS A 81 1.26 -9.49 -2.12
C LYS A 81 -0.21 -9.84 -1.92
N VAL A 82 -0.49 -11.11 -1.62
CA VAL A 82 -1.87 -11.58 -1.41
C VAL A 82 -2.47 -10.94 -0.16
N LYS A 83 -1.71 -10.87 0.94
CA LYS A 83 -2.16 -10.19 2.16
C LYS A 83 -2.48 -8.71 1.90
N SER A 84 -1.59 -8.01 1.20
CA SER A 84 -1.76 -6.58 0.87
C SER A 84 -3.03 -6.35 0.05
N LEU A 85 -3.26 -7.15 -0.99
CA LEU A 85 -4.46 -7.04 -1.82
C LEU A 85 -5.75 -7.32 -1.03
N LYS A 86 -5.74 -8.35 -0.17
CA LYS A 86 -6.88 -8.67 0.69
C LYS A 86 -7.17 -7.53 1.66
N PHE A 87 -6.16 -7.05 2.36
CA PHE A 87 -6.31 -5.97 3.34
C PHE A 87 -6.85 -4.68 2.71
N VAL A 88 -6.29 -4.26 1.57
CA VAL A 88 -6.76 -3.06 0.85
C VAL A 88 -8.21 -3.25 0.36
N THR A 89 -8.57 -4.45 -0.09
CA THR A 89 -9.94 -4.73 -0.56
C THR A 89 -10.95 -4.67 0.59
N GLU A 90 -10.68 -5.35 1.71
CA GLU A 90 -11.56 -5.34 2.89
C GLU A 90 -11.71 -3.94 3.49
N ALA A 91 -10.60 -3.18 3.58
CA ALA A 91 -10.63 -1.81 4.05
C ALA A 91 -11.44 -0.89 3.11
N SER A 92 -11.29 -1.06 1.79
CA SER A 92 -12.04 -0.28 0.80
C SER A 92 -13.54 -0.58 0.86
N ILE A 93 -13.91 -1.86 1.01
CA ILE A 93 -15.31 -2.28 1.19
C ILE A 93 -15.89 -1.65 2.46
N THR A 94 -15.15 -1.71 3.57
CA THR A 94 -15.57 -1.14 4.85
C THR A 94 -15.83 0.36 4.72
N ILE A 95 -14.92 1.10 4.08
CA ILE A 95 -15.08 2.55 3.87
C ILE A 95 -16.30 2.86 2.99
N LEU A 96 -16.51 2.10 1.91
CA LEU A 96 -17.63 2.30 0.98
C LEU A 96 -18.99 1.93 1.59
N GLN A 97 -19.01 1.15 2.67
CA GLN A 97 -20.23 0.76 3.38
C GLN A 97 -20.65 1.76 4.48
N ILE A 98 -19.82 2.76 4.79
CA ILE A 98 -20.17 3.79 5.76
C ILE A 98 -21.10 4.79 5.08
N ASP A 99 -22.38 4.71 5.40
CA ASP A 99 -23.38 5.65 4.90
C ASP A 99 -23.36 6.99 5.67
N ASP A 100 -23.15 6.95 6.99
CA ASP A 100 -23.15 8.12 7.86
C ASP A 100 -22.06 8.04 8.95
N LEU A 101 -21.48 9.19 9.31
CA LEU A 101 -20.48 9.33 10.37
C LEU A 101 -20.89 10.43 11.36
N ILE A 102 -21.31 10.01 12.56
CA ILE A 102 -21.63 10.94 13.66
C ILE A 102 -20.38 11.12 14.53
N LYS A 103 -19.82 12.33 14.53
CA LYS A 103 -18.72 12.72 15.43
C LYS A 103 -19.29 13.48 16.62
N LEU A 104 -19.23 12.89 17.80
CA LEU A 104 -19.52 13.60 19.05
C LEU A 104 -18.23 14.25 19.55
N TYR A 105 -18.20 15.57 19.59
CA TYR A 105 -17.16 16.28 20.32
C TYR A 105 -17.56 16.31 21.78
N MET A 106 -16.70 15.81 22.66
CA MET A 106 -16.86 16.05 24.10
C MET A 106 -16.67 17.54 24.32
N GLU A 107 -17.70 18.22 24.84
CA GLU A 107 -17.53 19.53 25.44
C GLU A 107 -16.45 19.39 26.51
N ASN A 108 -15.43 20.24 26.47
CA ASN A 108 -14.49 20.39 27.58
C ASN A 108 -15.35 20.75 28.79
N LYS A 109 -15.66 19.76 29.64
CA LYS A 109 -16.29 20.03 30.92
C LYS A 109 -15.29 20.85 31.71
N ASP A 110 -15.58 22.15 31.82
CA ASP A 110 -14.92 23.03 32.75
C ASP A 110 -14.89 22.36 34.13
N LYS A 111 -13.64 22.16 34.58
CA LYS A 111 -13.17 21.84 35.94
C LYS A 111 -14.26 21.71 37.00
N HIS A 112 -14.51 20.50 37.48
CA HIS A 112 -14.64 20.23 38.92
C HIS A 112 -14.45 18.74 39.24
N GLY A 113 -13.31 18.44 39.89
CA GLY A 113 -13.11 17.36 40.85
C GLY A 113 -13.22 15.90 40.38
N GLY A 114 -12.09 15.21 40.23
CA GLY A 114 -12.06 13.74 40.24
C GLY A 114 -11.25 13.03 39.15
N TYR A 115 -10.27 13.69 38.50
CA TYR A 115 -9.45 13.10 37.43
C TYR A 115 -8.00 12.77 37.81
N GLU A 116 -7.51 13.22 38.97
CA GLU A 116 -6.12 12.96 39.38
C GLU A 116 -5.87 11.48 39.75
N ASP A 117 -6.88 10.75 40.24
CA ASP A 117 -6.73 9.34 40.63
C ASP A 117 -6.64 8.37 39.42
N VAL A 118 -7.24 8.71 38.27
CA VAL A 118 -7.19 7.84 37.08
C VAL A 118 -5.88 8.04 36.31
N LEU A 119 -5.28 9.22 36.39
CA LEU A 119 -4.00 9.52 35.73
C LEU A 119 -2.83 8.72 36.32
N HIS A 120 -2.88 8.43 37.62
CA HIS A 120 -1.91 7.54 38.25
C HIS A 120 -2.08 6.07 37.83
N SER A 121 -3.27 5.66 37.39
CA SER A 121 -3.49 4.32 36.83
C SER A 121 -2.99 4.21 35.37
N GLY A 122 -3.05 5.31 34.60
CA GLY A 122 -2.59 5.38 33.21
C GLY A 122 -1.06 5.34 33.03
N ALA A 123 -0.30 5.64 34.08
CA ALA A 123 1.17 5.64 34.05
C ALA A 123 1.76 4.26 33.69
N LEU A 124 1.10 3.17 34.11
CA LEU A 124 1.53 1.81 33.77
C LEU A 124 1.36 1.49 32.28
N MET A 125 0.36 2.09 31.61
CA MET A 125 0.12 1.86 30.18
C MET A 125 1.13 2.66 29.33
N THR A 126 1.50 3.86 29.77
CA THR A 126 2.54 4.66 29.10
C THR A 126 3.92 4.02 29.25
N GLU A 127 4.23 3.44 30.42
CA GLU A 127 5.45 2.64 30.60
C GLU A 127 5.48 1.39 29.73
N LEU A 128 4.34 0.70 29.55
CA LEU A 128 4.25 -0.49 28.70
C LEU A 128 4.43 -0.16 27.21
N ILE A 129 3.88 0.97 26.74
CA ILE A 129 4.09 1.45 25.36
C ILE A 129 5.55 1.85 25.15
N SER A 130 6.16 2.55 26.11
CA SER A 130 7.60 2.88 26.09
C SER A 130 8.48 1.63 26.08
N LEU A 131 8.11 0.58 26.83
CA LEU A 131 8.85 -0.69 26.85
C LEU A 131 8.74 -1.43 25.51
N ILE A 132 7.57 -1.39 24.86
CA ILE A 132 7.33 -1.99 23.54
C ILE A 132 8.11 -1.21 22.46
N ASP A 133 8.07 0.12 22.48
CA ASP A 133 8.79 0.95 21.51
C ASP A 133 10.31 0.79 21.63
N ASN A 134 10.85 0.66 22.84
CA ASN A 134 12.27 0.38 23.04
C ASN A 134 12.67 -1.04 22.63
N ASN A 135 11.79 -2.04 22.81
CA ASN A 135 12.08 -3.43 22.42
C ASN A 135 11.97 -3.64 20.89
N ILE A 136 11.02 -2.98 20.22
CA ILE A 136 10.90 -3.01 18.76
C ILE A 136 12.08 -2.28 18.11
N ARG A 137 12.57 -1.18 18.69
CA ARG A 137 13.74 -0.44 18.17
C ARG A 137 15.04 -1.26 18.24
N CYS A 138 15.19 -2.15 19.22
CA CYS A 138 16.32 -3.08 19.30
C CYS A 138 16.26 -4.22 18.28
N HIS A 139 15.07 -4.57 17.77
CA HIS A 139 14.90 -5.67 16.79
C HIS A 139 15.11 -5.25 15.33
N TYR A 140 15.14 -3.95 15.03
CA TYR A 140 15.37 -3.39 13.69
C TYR A 140 16.72 -2.66 13.53
N LEU A 141 17.57 -2.69 14.57
CA LEU A 141 18.94 -2.17 14.52
C LEU A 141 19.91 -3.25 15.01
N VAL A 142 20.22 -4.18 14.12
CA VAL A 142 21.44 -5.00 14.13
C VAL A 142 22.02 -4.96 12.69
N PRO A 143 23.35 -4.89 12.52
CA PRO A 143 24.02 -4.28 11.36
C PRO A 143 23.73 -4.90 10.00
#